data_AF-A0A959WI64-F1
#
_entry.id   AF-A0A959WI64-F1
#
_cell.length_a   1.000
_cell.length_b   1.000
_cell.length_c   1.000
_cell.angle_alpha   90.00
_cell.angle_beta   90.00
_cell.angle_gamma   90.00
#
_symmetry.space_group_name_H-M   'P 1'
#
loop_
_entity.id
_entity.type
_entity.pdbx_description
1 polymer ?
#
loop_
_entity_poly.entity_id
_entity_poly.type
_entity_poly.pdbx_seq_one_letter_code
_entity_poly.pdbx_strand_id
1 'polypeptide(L)'
;METVIAIGADSVTYADRLRSLMSDEYGVDVDDQESFDPVSLLPAFVLSGASVDTDAHAHDEQVHVVGITVRVAPEMLDAFYSTLPEVLVADEEDTEED
;
A
#
# COMPACT_ATOMS: atom_id res chain seq x y z
N MET A 1 -5.41 -13.23 7.64
CA MET A 1 -5.10 -12.16 6.68
C MET A 1 -3.64 -11.81 6.86
N GLU A 2 -2.92 -11.68 5.77
CA GLU A 2 -1.52 -11.25 5.78
C GLU A 2 -1.44 -9.73 5.71
N THR A 3 -0.60 -9.12 6.54
CA THR A 3 -0.36 -7.68 6.50
C THR A 3 0.71 -7.41 5.45
N VAL A 4 0.35 -6.61 4.44
CA VAL A 4 1.26 -6.21 3.37
C VAL A 4 1.95 -4.90 3.72
N ILE A 5 1.20 -3.96 4.34
CA ILE A 5 1.71 -2.68 4.83
C ILE A 5 1.08 -2.38 6.18
N ALA A 6 1.87 -1.85 7.11
CA ALA A 6 1.34 -1.16 8.29
C ALA A 6 2.02 0.20 8.42
N ILE A 7 1.22 1.26 8.38
CA ILE A 7 1.62 2.65 8.57
C ILE A 7 1.18 3.04 9.98
N GLY A 8 2.13 3.40 10.83
CA GLY A 8 1.91 4.00 12.14
C GLY A 8 2.40 5.44 12.17
N ALA A 9 2.30 6.09 13.33
CA ALA A 9 2.67 7.50 13.50
C ALA A 9 4.15 7.80 13.17
N ASP A 10 5.07 6.90 13.55
CA ASP A 10 6.52 7.10 13.44
C ASP A 10 7.23 6.02 12.60
N SER A 11 6.48 5.09 12.02
CA SER A 11 7.06 3.95 11.31
C SER A 11 6.14 3.39 10.26
N VAL A 12 6.72 2.94 9.15
CA VAL A 12 6.04 2.10 8.17
C VAL A 12 6.75 0.76 8.08
N THR A 13 5.98 -0.32 8.01
CA THR A 13 6.51 -1.67 7.80
C THR A 13 5.89 -2.29 6.55
N TYR A 14 6.72 -2.94 5.75
CA TYR A 14 6.34 -3.60 4.51
C TYR A 14 6.59 -5.09 4.62
N ALA A 15 5.71 -5.90 4.02
CA ALA A 15 5.98 -7.32 3.81
C ALA A 15 7.17 -7.50 2.85
N ASP A 16 8.03 -8.50 3.12
CA ASP A 16 9.24 -8.74 2.32
C ASP A 16 8.92 -8.96 0.84
N ARG A 17 7.80 -9.62 0.53
CA ARG A 17 7.37 -9.85 -0.85
C ARG A 17 6.97 -8.56 -1.58
N LEU A 18 6.40 -7.58 -0.86
CA LEU A 18 6.13 -6.26 -1.45
C LEU A 18 7.44 -5.50 -1.66
N ARG A 19 8.36 -5.53 -0.68
CA ARG A 19 9.69 -4.92 -0.82
C ARG A 19 10.41 -5.44 -2.06
N SER A 20 10.48 -6.76 -2.22
CA SER A 20 11.10 -7.38 -3.39
C SER A 20 10.41 -6.95 -4.68
N LEU A 21 9.08 -6.99 -4.75
CA LEU A 21 8.36 -6.57 -5.95
C LEU A 21 8.72 -5.13 -6.37
N MET A 22 8.65 -4.18 -5.43
CA MET A 22 8.95 -2.77 -5.72
C MET A 22 10.41 -2.56 -6.15
N SER A 23 11.35 -3.26 -5.50
CA SER A 23 12.76 -3.15 -5.83
C SER A 23 13.12 -3.81 -7.16
N ASP A 24 12.58 -5.00 -7.43
CA ASP A 24 12.94 -5.82 -8.59
C ASP A 24 12.28 -5.29 -9.89
N GLU A 25 10.99 -4.93 -9.83
CA GLU A 25 10.24 -4.52 -11.02
C GLU A 25 10.32 -3.01 -11.29
N TYR A 26 10.42 -2.19 -10.24
CA TYR A 26 10.34 -0.73 -10.35
C TYR A 26 11.63 -0.01 -9.91
N GLY A 27 12.61 -0.73 -9.35
CA GLY A 27 13.83 -0.12 -8.82
C GLY A 27 13.59 0.80 -7.63
N VAL A 28 12.46 0.66 -6.93
CA VAL A 28 12.03 1.53 -5.83
C VAL A 28 12.45 0.92 -4.49
N ASP A 29 13.11 1.72 -3.65
CA ASP A 29 13.38 1.38 -2.25
C ASP A 29 12.23 1.90 -1.37
N VAL A 30 11.38 1.00 -0.89
CA VAL A 30 10.20 1.37 -0.09
C VAL A 30 10.56 1.90 1.31
N ASP A 31 11.78 1.64 1.78
CA ASP A 31 12.26 2.15 3.06
C ASP A 31 12.80 3.61 2.95
N ASP A 32 12.93 4.14 1.73
CA ASP A 32 13.26 5.54 1.46
C ASP A 32 11.99 6.43 1.44
N GLN A 33 11.61 6.93 2.61
CA GLN A 33 10.36 7.70 2.81
C GLN A 33 10.30 9.04 2.05
N GLU A 34 11.41 9.55 1.51
CA GLU A 34 11.40 10.76 0.68
C GLU A 34 10.95 10.46 -0.76
N SER A 35 11.21 9.24 -1.25
CA SER A 35 10.87 8.81 -2.61
C SER A 35 9.65 7.90 -2.69
N PHE A 36 9.23 7.29 -1.57
CA PHE A 36 8.12 6.35 -1.53
C PHE A 36 7.00 6.80 -0.57
N ASP A 37 5.83 7.11 -1.14
CA ASP A 37 4.61 7.37 -0.38
C ASP A 37 3.67 6.15 -0.42
N PRO A 38 3.56 5.37 0.67
CA PRO A 38 2.68 4.20 0.69
C PRO A 38 1.18 4.56 0.73
N VAL A 39 0.82 5.80 1.09
CA VAL A 39 -0.59 6.23 1.18
C VAL A 39 -1.16 6.46 -0.21
N SER A 40 -0.37 7.02 -1.13
CA SER A 40 -0.77 7.21 -2.53
C SER A 40 -1.10 5.90 -3.24
N LEU A 41 -0.51 4.78 -2.80
CA LEU A 41 -0.71 3.44 -3.38
C LEU A 41 -1.93 2.69 -2.83
N LEU A 42 -2.62 3.22 -1.82
CA LEU A 42 -3.80 2.56 -1.24
C LEU A 42 -4.90 2.22 -2.28
N PRO A 43 -5.24 3.08 -3.24
CA PRO A 43 -6.20 2.74 -4.30
C PRO A 43 -5.75 1.51 -5.10
N ALA A 44 -4.48 1.46 -5.52
CA ALA A 44 -3.93 0.34 -6.27
C ALA A 44 -3.98 -0.98 -5.46
N PHE A 45 -3.68 -0.92 -4.16
CA PHE A 45 -3.80 -2.10 -3.29
C PHE A 45 -5.24 -2.59 -3.19
N VAL A 46 -6.21 -1.70 -3.03
CA VAL A 46 -7.64 -2.06 -2.97
C VAL A 46 -8.10 -2.68 -4.29
N LEU A 47 -7.74 -2.08 -5.43
CA LEU A 47 -8.07 -2.61 -6.75
C LEU A 47 -7.43 -4.00 -6.99
N SER A 48 -6.28 -4.25 -6.38
CA SER A 48 -5.59 -5.55 -6.41
C SER A 48 -6.17 -6.58 -5.44
N GLY A 49 -7.23 -6.23 -4.69
CA GLY A 49 -7.93 -7.15 -3.79
C GLY A 49 -7.48 -7.08 -2.32
N ALA A 50 -6.71 -6.07 -1.94
CA ALA A 50 -6.43 -5.80 -0.53
C ALA A 50 -7.62 -5.14 0.18
N SER A 51 -7.67 -5.29 1.49
CA SER A 51 -8.52 -4.53 2.40
C SER A 51 -7.66 -3.53 3.17
N VAL A 52 -8.22 -2.34 3.41
CA VAL A 52 -7.58 -1.29 4.21
C VAL A 52 -8.35 -1.15 5.52
N ASP A 53 -7.64 -1.29 6.64
CA ASP A 53 -8.14 -1.09 7.99
C ASP A 53 -7.52 0.18 8.57
N THR A 54 -8.33 1.05 9.16
CA THR A 54 -7.87 2.30 9.75
C THR A 54 -8.05 2.25 11.27
N ASP A 55 -6.98 2.60 11.98
CA ASP A 55 -7.05 2.88 13.40
C ASP A 55 -7.17 4.39 13.57
N ALA A 56 -8.29 4.83 14.15
CA ALA A 56 -8.60 6.23 14.34
C ALA A 56 -9.15 6.48 15.74
N HIS A 57 -8.61 7.51 16.38
CA HIS A 57 -9.08 8.00 17.67
C HIS A 57 -9.84 9.30 17.50
N ALA A 58 -11.05 9.36 18.06
CA ALA A 58 -11.82 10.59 18.16
C ALA A 58 -11.66 11.19 19.56
N HIS A 59 -11.32 12.47 19.63
CA HIS A 59 -11.41 13.25 20.86
C HIS A 59 -11.98 14.64 20.55
N ASP A 60 -12.89 15.11 21.41
CA ASP A 60 -13.69 16.32 21.22
C ASP A 60 -14.44 16.35 19.87
N GLU A 61 -14.01 17.19 18.92
CA GLU A 61 -14.60 17.40 17.59
C GLU A 61 -13.67 16.95 16.44
N GLN A 62 -12.55 16.27 16.75
CA GLN A 62 -11.54 15.87 15.76
C GLN A 62 -11.33 14.35 15.75
N VAL A 63 -11.14 13.80 14.55
CA VAL A 63 -10.75 12.41 14.33
C VAL A 63 -9.30 12.41 13.85
N HIS A 64 -8.44 11.70 14.56
CA HIS A 64 -7.05 11.47 14.17
C HIS A 64 -6.89 10.03 13.72
N VAL A 65 -6.48 9.81 12.48
CA VAL A 65 -6.00 8.51 12.02
C VAL A 65 -4.61 8.30 12.61
N VAL A 66 -4.46 7.26 13.42
CA VAL A 66 -3.19 6.91 14.09
C VAL A 66 -2.48 5.75 13.42
N GLY A 67 -3.18 5.01 12.55
CA GLY A 67 -2.56 3.98 11.72
C GLY A 67 -3.44 3.49 10.58
N ILE A 68 -2.79 2.93 9.56
CA ILE A 68 -3.41 2.29 8.40
C ILE A 68 -2.76 0.92 8.23
N THR A 69 -3.56 -0.13 8.13
CA THR A 69 -3.07 -1.49 7.84
C THR A 69 -3.68 -1.99 6.54
N VAL A 70 -2.83 -2.37 5.59
CA VAL A 70 -3.23 -3.03 4.34
C VAL A 70 -3.11 -4.54 4.53
N ARG A 71 -4.21 -5.26 4.30
CA ARG A 71 -4.28 -6.71 4.52
C ARG A 71 -4.85 -7.42 3.31
N VAL A 72 -4.30 -8.60 3.03
CA VAL A 72 -4.78 -9.49 1.96
C VAL A 72 -5.23 -10.81 2.57
N ALA A 73 -6.35 -11.35 2.08
CA ALA A 73 -6.77 -12.70 2.47
C ALA A 73 -5.72 -13.71 1.97
N PRO A 74 -5.32 -14.72 2.76
CA PRO A 74 -4.24 -15.64 2.35
C PRO A 74 -4.50 -16.31 1.00
N GLU A 75 -5.74 -16.66 0.70
CA GLU A 75 -6.18 -17.25 -0.57
C GLU A 75 -6.10 -16.28 -1.76
N MET A 76 -6.06 -14.97 -1.50
CA MET A 76 -5.96 -13.91 -2.51
C MET A 76 -4.51 -13.41 -2.70
N LEU A 77 -3.56 -13.87 -1.89
CA LEU A 77 -2.22 -13.27 -1.83
C LEU A 77 -1.48 -13.34 -3.17
N ASP A 78 -1.50 -14.50 -3.83
CA ASP A 78 -0.85 -14.65 -5.14
C ASP A 78 -1.57 -13.85 -6.23
N ALA A 79 -2.90 -13.78 -6.17
CA ALA A 79 -3.68 -12.97 -7.11
C ALA A 79 -3.39 -11.47 -6.93
N PHE A 80 -3.29 -11.00 -5.69
CA PHE A 80 -2.91 -9.64 -5.34
C PHE A 80 -1.54 -9.28 -5.93
N TYR A 81 -0.51 -10.08 -5.66
CA TYR A 81 0.84 -9.81 -6.20
C TYR A 81 0.95 -9.97 -7.71
N SER A 82 0.07 -10.77 -8.34
CA SER A 82 0.00 -10.87 -9.80
C SER A 82 -0.75 -9.70 -10.44
N THR A 83 -1.66 -9.05 -9.73
CA THR A 83 -2.52 -7.99 -10.26
C THR A 83 -1.95 -6.60 -9.99
N LEU A 84 -1.28 -6.42 -8.85
CA LEU A 84 -0.72 -5.14 -8.43
C LEU A 84 0.15 -4.47 -9.49
N PRO A 85 1.07 -5.17 -10.19
CA PRO A 85 1.91 -4.52 -11.20
C PRO A 85 1.10 -3.92 -12.36
N GLU A 86 0.09 -4.65 -12.83
CA GLU A 86 -0.79 -4.21 -13.92
C GLU A 86 -1.59 -2.97 -13.53
N VAL A 87 -2.03 -2.90 -12.27
CA VAL A 87 -2.78 -1.75 -11.74
C VAL A 87 -1.88 -0.53 -11.60
N LEU A 88 -0.64 -0.70 -11.17
CA LEU A 88 0.32 0.41 -11.04
C LEU A 88 0.67 1.02 -12.39
N VAL A 89 0.90 0.19 -13.42
CA VAL A 89 1.15 0.68 -14.79
C VAL A 89 -0.03 1.47 -15.34
N ALA A 90 -1.26 0.98 -15.11
CA ALA A 90 -2.46 1.66 -15.58
C ALA A 90 -2.64 3.06 -14.95
N ASP A 91 -2.22 3.25 -13.69
CA ASP A 91 -2.25 4.55 -13.01
C ASP A 91 -1.23 5.54 -13.61
N GLU A 92 -0.06 5.04 -14.05
CA GLU A 92 0.97 5.85 -14.71
C GLU A 92 0.56 6.28 -16.12
N GLU A 93 -0.06 5.39 -16.92
CA GLU A 93 -0.48 5.72 -18.30
C GLU A 93 -1.60 6.79 -18.33
N ASP A 94 -2.49 6.81 -17.33
CA ASP A 94 -3.54 7.84 -17.21
C ASP A 94 -2.97 9.23 -16.84
N THR A 95 -1.73 9.32 -16.34
CA THR A 95 -1.09 10.60 -15.99
C THR A 95 -0.24 11.22 -17.12
N GLU A 96 0.00 10.50 -18.22
CA GLU A 96 0.78 10.98 -19.38
C GLU A 96 -0.08 11.62 -20.49
N GLU A 97 -1.41 11.67 -20.35
CA GLU A 97 -2.35 12.19 -21.36
C GLU A 97 -2.85 13.65 -21.16
N ASP A 98 -2.23 14.45 -20.28
CA ASP A 98 -2.58 15.89 -20.06
C ASP A 98 -1.56 16.91 -20.63
#